data_AF-A0A9D2NYP4-F1
#
_entry.id   AF-A0A9D2NYP4-F1
#
_cell.length_a   1.000
_cell.length_b   1.000
_cell.length_c   1.000
_cell.angle_alpha   90.00
_cell.angle_beta   90.00
_cell.angle_gamma   90.00
#
_symmetry.space_group_name_H-M   'P 1'
#
loop_
_entity.id
_entity.type
_entity.pdbx_description
1 polymer ?
#
loop_
_entity_poly.entity_id
_entity_poly.type
_entity_poly.pdbx_seq_one_letter_code
_entity_poly.pdbx_strand_id
1 'polypeptide(L)'
;MAGTIGLDQVFFVARIASMKKAAENINITAESWSSMGEKADAFEQYVAQYGQLQAIMQNYRSLLLKDIEAIRKMGNSLDAVDKLLAQLWK
;
A
#
# COMPACT_ATOMS: atom_id res chain seq x y z
N MET A 1 -8.03 33.80 14.16
CA MET A 1 -8.14 32.33 14.32
C MET A 1 -7.32 31.71 13.21
N ALA A 2 -6.05 31.37 13.47
CA ALA A 2 -5.17 30.81 12.44
C ALA A 2 -4.21 29.81 13.09
N GLY A 3 -4.23 28.54 12.66
CA GLY A 3 -3.06 27.68 12.81
C GLY A 3 -3.20 26.43 13.68
N THR A 4 -4.28 25.66 13.56
CA THR A 4 -4.19 24.21 13.73
C THR A 4 -4.60 23.56 12.41
N ILE A 5 -3.77 22.64 11.92
CA ILE A 5 -3.99 21.87 10.69
C ILE A 5 -5.18 20.91 10.87
N GLY A 6 -5.52 20.58 12.13
CA GLY A 6 -6.83 20.01 12.50
C GLY A 6 -6.96 18.55 12.09
N LEU A 7 -5.87 17.80 12.16
CA LEU A 7 -5.86 16.37 11.86
C LEU A 7 -6.61 15.59 12.95
N ASP A 8 -7.72 14.94 12.59
CA ASP A 8 -8.35 13.94 13.45
C ASP A 8 -7.45 12.69 13.51
N GLN A 9 -6.68 12.60 14.58
CA GLN A 9 -5.68 11.56 14.77
C GLN A 9 -6.29 10.16 14.80
N VAL A 10 -7.48 10.00 15.40
CA VAL A 10 -8.14 8.70 15.53
C VAL A 10 -8.59 8.22 14.16
N PHE A 11 -9.24 9.09 13.40
CA PHE A 11 -9.68 8.78 12.04
C PHE A 11 -8.48 8.51 11.10
N PHE A 12 -7.42 9.32 11.21
CA PHE A 12 -6.21 9.16 10.41
C PHE A 12 -5.53 7.80 10.64
N VAL A 13 -5.31 7.41 11.90
CA VAL A 13 -4.69 6.11 12.23
C VAL A 13 -5.55 4.94 11.75
N ALA A 14 -6.87 5.02 11.94
CA ALA A 14 -7.80 4.01 11.45
C ALA A 14 -7.75 3.88 9.91
N ARG A 15 -7.64 5.01 9.20
CA ARG A 15 -7.55 5.03 7.74
C ARG A 15 -6.24 4.40 7.24
N ILE A 16 -5.11 4.71 7.87
CA ILE A 16 -3.81 4.09 7.54
C ILE A 16 -3.87 2.57 7.74
N ALA A 17 -4.45 2.10 8.85
CA ALA A 17 -4.61 0.67 9.11
C ALA A 17 -5.47 -0.02 8.04
N SER A 18 -6.57 0.60 7.64
CA SER A 18 -7.45 0.09 6.57
C SER A 18 -6.72 0.01 5.22
N MET A 19 -5.95 1.05 4.86
CA MET A 19 -5.17 1.08 3.61
C MET A 19 -4.10 -0.02 3.60
N LYS A 20 -3.40 -0.22 4.72
CA LYS A 20 -2.39 -1.27 4.85
C LYS A 20 -3.00 -2.66 4.67
N LYS A 21 -4.13 -2.93 5.33
CA LYS A 21 -4.86 -4.20 5.18
C LYS A 21 -5.30 -4.44 3.73
N ALA A 22 -5.79 -3.41 3.05
CA ALA A 22 -6.18 -3.51 1.64
C ALA A 22 -4.99 -3.85 0.74
N ALA A 23 -3.83 -3.22 0.94
CA ALA A 23 -2.61 -3.51 0.20
C ALA A 23 -2.05 -4.92 0.51
N GLU A 24 -2.15 -5.37 1.76
CA GLU A 24 -1.75 -6.71 2.17
C GLU A 24 -2.65 -7.80 1.58
N ASN A 25 -3.93 -7.51 1.36
CA ASN A 25 -4.90 -8.41 0.71
C ASN A 25 -4.71 -8.56 -0.80
N ILE A 26 -3.80 -7.81 -1.44
CA ILE A 26 -3.39 -8.08 -2.81
C ILE A 26 -2.65 -9.43 -2.76
N ASN A 27 -3.41 -10.51 -2.97
CA ASN A 27 -2.94 -11.88 -2.93
C ASN A 27 -2.20 -12.18 -4.24
N ILE A 28 -0.93 -12.59 -4.13
CA ILE A 28 -0.06 -12.84 -5.27
C ILE A 28 0.47 -14.25 -5.11
N THR A 29 -0.42 -15.23 -5.28
CA THR A 29 -0.04 -16.62 -5.24
C THR A 29 0.44 -17.02 -6.64
N ALA A 30 1.72 -17.31 -6.76
CA ALA A 30 2.27 -17.92 -7.96
C ALA A 30 1.87 -19.39 -7.99
N GLU A 31 0.79 -19.72 -8.68
CA GLU A 31 0.51 -21.12 -9.02
C GLU A 31 1.56 -21.56 -10.05
N SER A 32 2.46 -22.47 -9.67
CA SER A 32 3.33 -23.14 -10.63
C SER A 32 2.54 -24.27 -11.27
N TRP A 33 2.25 -24.15 -12.55
CA TRP A 33 1.57 -25.20 -13.31
C TRP A 33 2.61 -26.24 -13.75
N SER A 34 2.62 -27.41 -13.12
CA SER A 34 3.41 -28.56 -13.59
C SER A 34 2.68 -29.25 -14.75
N SER A 35 3.42 -29.45 -15.84
CA SER A 35 2.96 -29.85 -17.17
C SER A 35 2.01 -31.07 -17.21
N MET A 36 0.91 -30.95 -17.96
CA MET A 36 0.16 -32.08 -18.52
C MET A 36 0.09 -31.95 -20.04
N GLY A 37 0.51 -33.00 -20.76
CA GLY A 37 0.26 -33.20 -22.19
C GLY A 37 0.95 -32.24 -23.15
N GLU A 38 0.94 -32.56 -24.45
CA GLU A 38 1.59 -31.78 -25.53
C GLU A 38 1.39 -30.27 -25.35
N LYS A 39 2.50 -29.55 -25.15
CA LYS A 39 2.48 -28.11 -24.93
C LYS A 39 2.08 -27.41 -26.21
N ALA A 40 0.86 -26.89 -26.26
CA ALA A 40 0.52 -25.87 -27.24
C ALA A 40 1.34 -24.61 -26.92
N ASP A 41 2.05 -24.04 -27.89
CA ASP A 41 2.84 -22.81 -27.72
C ASP A 41 2.04 -21.67 -27.05
N ALA A 42 0.73 -21.62 -27.31
CA ALA A 42 -0.19 -20.67 -26.69
C ALA A 42 -0.26 -20.81 -25.15
N PHE A 43 -0.15 -22.02 -24.61
CA PHE A 43 -0.16 -22.25 -23.16
C PHE A 43 1.14 -21.77 -22.51
N GLU A 44 2.30 -22.00 -23.13
CA GLU A 44 3.58 -21.49 -22.63
C GLU A 44 3.59 -19.95 -22.61
N GLN A 45 3.09 -19.32 -23.67
CA GLN A 45 2.96 -17.86 -23.73
C GLN A 45 2.02 -17.31 -22.65
N TYR A 46 0.89 -17.98 -22.40
CA TYR A 46 -0.03 -17.63 -21.32
C TYR A 46 0.64 -17.69 -19.95
N VAL A 47 1.36 -18.78 -19.65
CA VAL A 47 2.09 -18.93 -18.37
C VAL A 47 3.13 -17.82 -18.19
N ALA A 48 3.88 -17.48 -19.25
CA ALA A 48 4.85 -16.40 -19.20
C ALA A 48 4.19 -15.03 -18.93
N GLN A 49 3.10 -14.70 -19.62
CA GLN A 49 2.33 -13.47 -19.41
C GLN A 49 1.73 -13.41 -18.01
N TYR A 50 1.21 -14.53 -17.50
CA TYR A 50 0.68 -14.62 -16.14
C TYR A 50 1.77 -14.37 -15.09
N GLY A 51 2.97 -14.93 -15.28
CA GLY A 51 4.13 -14.64 -14.42
C GLY A 51 4.54 -13.16 -14.45
N GLN A 52 4.53 -12.52 -15.62
CA GLN A 52 4.80 -11.08 -15.75
C GLN A 52 3.75 -10.24 -15.01
N LEU A 53 2.46 -10.58 -15.15
CA LEU A 53 1.38 -9.89 -14.44
C LEU A 53 1.54 -10.00 -12.92
N GLN A 54 1.90 -11.17 -12.42
CA GLN A 54 2.18 -11.35 -10.98
C GLN A 54 3.32 -10.46 -10.50
N ALA A 55 4.43 -10.39 -11.25
CA ALA A 55 5.56 -9.53 -10.90
C ALA A 55 5.16 -8.04 -10.87
N ILE A 56 4.34 -7.59 -11.83
CA ILE A 56 3.80 -6.23 -11.85
C ILE A 56 2.93 -5.99 -10.60
N MET A 57 2.04 -6.92 -10.25
CA MET A 57 1.20 -6.80 -9.05
C MET A 57 2.03 -6.77 -7.76
N GLN A 58 3.13 -7.52 -7.68
CA GLN A 58 4.06 -7.50 -6.54
C GLN A 58 4.73 -6.13 -6.39
N ASN A 59 5.21 -5.59 -7.51
CA ASN A 59 5.82 -4.27 -7.54
C ASN A 59 4.82 -3.18 -7.13
N TYR A 60 3.59 -3.25 -7.65
CA TYR A 60 2.53 -2.32 -7.29
C TYR A 60 2.17 -2.38 -5.80
N ARG A 61 2.01 -3.58 -5.24
CA ARG A 61 1.80 -3.78 -3.79
C ARG A 61 2.93 -3.15 -2.96
N SER A 62 4.17 -3.36 -3.37
CA SER A 62 5.36 -2.79 -2.70
C SER A 62 5.35 -1.25 -2.72
N LEU A 63 5.02 -0.64 -3.86
CA LEU A 63 4.90 0.81 -3.99
C LEU A 63 3.79 1.37 -3.10
N LEU A 64 2.60 0.75 -3.11
CA LEU A 64 1.49 1.17 -2.23
C LEU A 64 1.88 1.14 -0.75
N LEU A 65 2.58 0.11 -0.30
CA LEU A 65 3.04 0.03 1.09
C LEU A 65 4.04 1.14 1.44
N LYS A 66 4.94 1.50 0.51
CA LYS A 66 5.86 2.63 0.68
C LYS A 66 5.12 3.97 0.78
N ASP A 67 4.11 4.17 -0.07
CA ASP A 67 3.31 5.39 -0.07
C ASP A 67 2.49 5.52 1.22
N ILE A 68 1.85 4.43 1.68
CA ILE A 68 1.14 4.38 2.97
C ILE A 68 2.07 4.77 4.11
N GLU A 69 3.31 4.26 4.10
CA GLU A 69 4.31 4.59 5.11
C GLU A 69 4.74 6.06 5.07
N ALA A 70 4.91 6.63 3.87
CA ALA A 70 5.22 8.05 3.70
C ALA A 70 4.08 8.94 4.21
N ILE A 71 2.82 8.61 3.88
CA ILE A 71 1.63 9.32 4.37
C ILE A 71 1.58 9.26 5.89
N ARG A 72 1.80 8.08 6.49
CA ARG A 72 1.85 7.90 7.96
C ARG A 72 2.87 8.83 8.61
N LYS A 73 4.10 8.89 8.09
CA LYS A 73 5.15 9.77 8.61
C LYS A 73 4.77 11.24 8.52
N MET A 74 4.20 11.65 7.38
CA MET A 74 3.74 13.01 7.19
C MET A 74 2.65 13.39 8.19
N GLY A 75 1.63 12.53 8.37
CA GLY A 75 0.56 12.76 9.35
C GLY A 75 1.06 12.89 10.78
N ASN A 76 2.03 12.05 11.19
CA ASN A 76 2.66 12.16 12.50
C ASN A 76 3.44 13.47 12.68
N SER A 77 4.09 13.96 11.61
CA SER A 77 4.78 15.26 11.64
C SER A 77 3.79 16.41 11.79
N LEU A 78 2.64 16.35 11.11
CA LEU A 78 1.60 17.37 11.21
C LEU A 78 0.98 17.41 12.62
N ASP A 79 0.72 16.24 13.22
CA ASP A 79 0.25 16.14 14.62
C ASP A 79 1.26 16.72 15.61
N ALA A 80 2.56 16.49 15.40
CA ALA A 80 3.60 17.08 16.23
C ALA A 80 3.64 18.62 16.12
N VAL A 81 3.47 19.17 14.91
CA VAL A 81 3.38 20.61 14.68
C VAL A 81 2.13 21.21 15.33
N ASP A 82 0.97 20.56 15.19
CA ASP A 82 -0.28 21.01 15.82
C ASP A 82 -0.15 21.05 17.35
N LYS A 83 0.48 20.05 17.97
CA LYS A 83 0.75 20.03 19.42
C LYS A 83 1.67 21.16 19.86
N LEU A 84 2.71 21.46 19.08
CA LEU A 84 3.62 22.58 19.36
C LEU A 84 2.89 23.93 19.28
N LEU A 85 2.10 24.15 18.21
CA LEU A 85 1.33 25.37 18.03
C LEU A 85 0.32 25.56 19.18
N ALA A 86 -0.37 24.49 19.59
CA ALA A 86 -1.29 24.54 20.73
C ALA A 86 -0.59 24.87 22.06
N GLN A 87 0.68 24.50 22.25
CA GLN A 87 1.46 24.87 23.43
C GLN A 87 1.92 26.33 23.40
N LEU A 88 2.36 26.82 22.25
CA LEU A 88 2.84 28.21 22.08
C LEU A 88 1.72 29.25 22.21
N TRP A 89 0.47 28.83 22.06
CA TRP A 89 -0.72 29.68 22.09
C TRP A 89 -1.46 29.64 23.44
N LYS A 90 -0.95 28.88 24.41
CA LYS A 90 -1.35 28.95 25.82
C LYS A 90 -0.46 29.94 26.58
#